data_AF-A0A855CUB8-F1
#
_entry.id   AF-A0A855CUB8-F1
#
_cell.length_a   1.000
_cell.length_b   1.000
_cell.length_c   1.000
_cell.angle_alpha   90.00
_cell.angle_beta   90.00
_cell.angle_gamma   90.00
#
_symmetry.space_group_name_H-M   'P 1'
#
loop_
_entity.id
_entity.type
_entity.pdbx_description
1 polymer ?
#
loop_
_entity_poly.entity_id
_entity_poly.type
_entity_poly.pdbx_seq_one_letter_code
_entity_poly.pdbx_strand_id
1 'polypeptide(L)'
;MEPLIDVILYFVFYFGALFLILGTALVLFIASALPKIWSKNLSFVMIGLGINILAIPLSFFIGGMATDSPDSTRLDFWKGFFFIQKIPLFLLIFLLFLTVVLWFIRKNKKKVNM
;
A
#
# COMPACT_ATOMS: atom_id res chain seq x y z
N MET A 1 35.10 -13.01 10.71
CA MET A 1 33.80 -13.64 11.02
C MET A 1 32.66 -12.64 11.04
N GLU A 2 32.88 -11.38 11.44
CA GLU A 2 31.89 -10.28 11.34
C GLU A 2 31.25 -10.06 9.94
N PRO A 3 31.99 -10.03 8.81
CA PRO A 3 31.38 -9.66 7.53
C PRO A 3 30.38 -10.69 6.99
N LEU A 4 30.53 -11.97 7.38
CA LEU A 4 29.59 -13.02 6.97
C LEU A 4 28.26 -12.89 7.72
N ILE A 5 28.31 -12.59 9.01
CA ILE A 5 27.11 -12.43 9.85
C ILE A 5 26.31 -11.21 9.39
N ASP A 6 26.97 -10.09 9.10
CA ASP A 6 26.32 -8.88 8.60
C ASP A 6 25.61 -9.11 7.26
N VAL A 7 26.26 -9.84 6.34
CA VAL A 7 25.64 -10.22 5.06
C VAL A 7 24.42 -11.11 5.29
N ILE A 8 24.51 -12.12 6.16
CA ILE A 8 23.37 -13.00 6.48
C ILE A 8 22.22 -12.18 7.08
N LEU A 9 22.50 -11.28 8.03
CA LEU A 9 21.49 -10.42 8.65
C LEU A 9 20.82 -9.48 7.62
N TYR A 10 21.60 -8.89 6.72
CA TYR A 10 21.08 -8.07 5.63
C TYR A 10 20.12 -8.86 4.73
N PHE A 11 20.51 -10.07 4.32
CA PHE A 11 19.68 -10.95 3.52
C PHE A 11 18.39 -11.33 4.24
N VAL A 12 18.48 -11.76 5.51
CA VAL A 12 17.31 -12.12 6.32
C VAL A 12 16.37 -10.93 6.46
N PHE A 13 16.89 -9.73 6.71
CA PHE A 13 16.08 -8.52 6.80
C PHE A 13 15.39 -8.18 5.46
N TYR A 14 16.13 -8.21 4.35
CA TYR A 14 15.61 -7.89 3.03
C TYR A 14 14.50 -8.87 2.59
N PHE A 15 14.77 -10.17 2.63
CA PHE A 15 13.78 -11.19 2.27
C PHE A 15 12.63 -11.26 3.27
N GLY A 16 12.90 -11.06 4.56
CA GLY A 16 11.88 -10.96 5.59
C GLY A 16 10.92 -9.80 5.32
N ALA A 17 11.43 -8.61 5.02
CA ALA A 17 10.61 -7.45 4.68
C ALA A 17 9.77 -7.69 3.41
N LEU A 18 10.37 -8.24 2.35
CA LEU A 18 9.63 -8.59 1.12
C LEU A 18 8.52 -9.61 1.38
N PHE A 19 8.79 -10.65 2.18
CA PHE A 19 7.80 -11.65 2.54
C PHE A 19 6.63 -11.03 3.32
N LEU A 20 6.91 -10.10 4.26
CA LEU A 20 5.88 -9.39 5.00
C LEU A 20 5.01 -8.49 4.10
N ILE A 21 5.61 -7.80 3.14
CA ILE A 21 4.91 -6.97 2.14
C ILE A 21 3.97 -7.83 1.30
N LEU A 22 4.49 -8.92 0.71
CA LEU A 22 3.71 -9.83 -0.12
C LEU A 22 2.62 -10.55 0.68
N GLY A 23 2.97 -11.05 1.87
CA GLY A 23 2.04 -11.74 2.76
C GLY A 23 0.88 -10.83 3.20
N THR A 24 1.18 -9.58 3.56
CA THR A 24 0.15 -8.61 3.95
C THR A 24 -0.74 -8.25 2.77
N ALA A 25 -0.17 -8.00 1.58
CA ALA A 25 -0.96 -7.74 0.37
C ALA A 25 -1.89 -8.93 0.03
N LEU A 26 -1.38 -10.17 0.13
CA LEU A 26 -2.17 -11.37 -0.10
C LEU A 26 -3.31 -11.51 0.91
N VAL A 27 -3.05 -11.29 2.20
CA VAL A 27 -4.08 -11.32 3.24
C VAL A 27 -5.17 -10.27 2.96
N LEU A 28 -4.79 -9.07 2.50
CA LEU A 28 -5.76 -8.04 2.12
C LEU A 28 -6.62 -8.47 0.91
N PHE A 29 -6.02 -9.10 -0.10
CA PHE A 29 -6.78 -9.61 -1.24
C PHE A 29 -7.73 -10.74 -0.87
N ILE A 30 -7.30 -11.68 -0.02
CA ILE A 30 -8.19 -12.74 0.50
C ILE A 30 -9.32 -12.11 1.33
N ALA A 31 -9.00 -11.18 2.23
CA ALA A 31 -9.98 -10.47 3.04
C ALA A 31 -10.96 -9.64 2.19
N SER A 32 -10.54 -9.17 1.01
CA SER A 32 -11.43 -8.47 0.08
C SER A 32 -12.58 -9.35 -0.43
N ALA A 33 -12.36 -10.66 -0.52
CA ALA A 33 -13.36 -11.63 -0.97
C ALA A 33 -14.26 -12.15 0.17
N LEU A 34 -13.98 -11.80 1.44
CA LEU A 34 -14.80 -12.25 2.56
C LEU A 34 -16.22 -11.66 2.48
N PRO A 35 -17.28 -12.46 2.71
CA PRO A 35 -18.68 -12.00 2.65
C PRO A 35 -18.95 -10.78 3.56
N LYS A 36 -18.27 -10.71 4.71
CA LYS A 36 -18.37 -9.60 5.67
C LYS A 36 -17.85 -8.27 5.10
N ILE A 37 -16.81 -8.30 4.28
CA ILE A 37 -16.20 -7.11 3.66
C ILE A 37 -16.97 -6.74 2.39
N TRP A 38 -17.33 -7.75 1.59
CA TRP A 38 -18.08 -7.58 0.36
C TRP A 38 -19.47 -6.98 0.59
N SER A 39 -20.22 -7.47 1.58
CA SER A 39 -21.52 -6.90 1.97
C SER A 39 -21.43 -5.42 2.38
N LYS A 40 -20.28 -4.97 2.89
CA LYS A 40 -20.01 -3.57 3.25
C LYS A 40 -19.42 -2.74 2.11
N ASN A 41 -19.16 -3.35 0.95
CA ASN A 41 -18.53 -2.71 -0.23
C ASN A 41 -17.13 -2.17 0.07
N LEU A 42 -16.44 -2.78 1.03
CA LEU A 42 -15.08 -2.44 1.40
C LEU A 42 -14.03 -3.22 0.58
N SER A 43 -14.47 -4.18 -0.25
CA SER A 43 -13.58 -5.03 -1.06
C SER A 43 -12.64 -4.21 -1.93
N PHE A 44 -13.13 -3.15 -2.59
CA PHE A 44 -12.30 -2.28 -3.42
C PHE A 44 -11.26 -1.51 -2.59
N VAL A 45 -11.60 -1.08 -1.37
CA VAL A 45 -10.65 -0.43 -0.46
C VAL A 45 -9.54 -1.40 -0.04
N MET A 46 -9.89 -2.65 0.26
CA MET A 46 -8.92 -3.69 0.61
C MET A 46 -7.97 -3.99 -0.56
N ILE A 47 -8.50 -4.06 -1.79
CA ILE A 47 -7.69 -4.23 -3.01
C ILE A 47 -6.77 -3.02 -3.23
N GLY A 48 -7.29 -1.79 -3.09
CA GLY A 48 -6.50 -0.57 -3.20
C GLY A 48 -5.37 -0.49 -2.16
N LEU A 49 -5.61 -0.94 -0.94
CA LEU A 49 -4.59 -1.06 0.11
C LEU A 49 -3.53 -2.11 -0.28
N GLY A 50 -3.94 -3.27 -0.78
CA GLY A 50 -3.01 -4.30 -1.26
C GLY A 50 -2.09 -3.78 -2.37
N ILE A 51 -2.64 -3.07 -3.36
CA ILE A 51 -1.85 -2.44 -4.45
C ILE A 51 -0.89 -1.38 -3.89
N ASN A 52 -1.31 -0.58 -2.92
CA ASN A 52 -0.42 0.40 -2.26
C ASN A 52 0.77 -0.28 -1.60
N ILE A 53 0.55 -1.38 -0.90
CA ILE A 53 1.60 -2.15 -0.23
C ILE A 53 2.56 -2.75 -1.26
N LEU A 54 2.03 -3.32 -2.35
CA LEU A 54 2.87 -3.89 -3.43
C LEU A 54 3.71 -2.85 -4.17
N ALA A 55 3.29 -1.58 -4.18
CA ALA A 55 4.08 -0.50 -4.78
C ALA A 55 5.28 -0.07 -3.92
N ILE A 56 5.27 -0.38 -2.61
CA ILE A 56 6.30 0.07 -1.66
C ILE A 56 7.73 -0.33 -2.09
N PRO A 57 8.03 -1.58 -2.50
CA PRO A 57 9.39 -1.95 -2.93
C PRO A 57 9.88 -1.11 -4.12
N LEU A 58 9.01 -0.88 -5.12
CA LEU A 58 9.37 -0.05 -6.26
C LEU A 58 9.55 1.41 -5.86
N SER A 59 8.71 1.94 -4.97
CA SER A 59 8.85 3.29 -4.43
C SER A 59 10.17 3.46 -3.65
N PHE A 60 10.56 2.48 -2.83
CA PHE A 60 11.86 2.48 -2.14
C PHE A 60 13.03 2.43 -3.13
N PHE A 61 12.93 1.59 -4.17
CA PHE A 61 13.96 1.48 -5.20
C PHE A 61 14.16 2.83 -5.92
N ILE A 62 13.08 3.44 -6.41
CA ILE A 62 13.15 4.73 -7.12
C ILE A 62 13.57 5.88 -6.18
N GLY A 63 13.12 5.86 -4.92
CA GLY A 63 13.61 6.79 -3.91
C GLY A 63 15.12 6.66 -3.69
N GLY A 64 15.66 5.43 -3.63
CA GLY A 64 17.09 5.18 -3.52
C GLY A 64 17.87 5.70 -4.74
N MET A 65 17.40 5.39 -5.95
CA MET A 65 18.02 5.89 -7.19
C MET A 65 18.00 7.43 -7.27
N ALA A 66 16.98 8.09 -6.71
CA ALA A 66 16.92 9.55 -6.64
C ALA A 66 18.01 10.17 -5.75
N THR A 67 18.71 9.35 -4.95
CA THR A 67 19.84 9.77 -4.10
C THR A 67 21.22 9.39 -4.64
N ASP A 68 21.33 8.99 -5.90
CA ASP A 68 22.61 8.62 -6.51
C ASP A 68 23.59 9.82 -6.64
N SER A 69 23.08 11.05 -6.66
CA SER A 69 23.92 12.26 -6.70
C SER A 69 24.61 12.53 -5.36
N PRO A 70 25.89 12.95 -5.33
CA PRO A 70 26.61 13.31 -4.10
C PRO A 70 25.95 14.44 -3.31
N ASP A 71 25.28 15.36 -4.01
CA ASP A 71 24.60 16.52 -3.41
C ASP A 71 23.13 16.21 -3.02
N SER A 72 22.70 14.96 -3.20
CA SER A 72 21.33 14.56 -2.91
C SER A 72 21.02 14.59 -1.42
N THR A 73 19.76 14.84 -1.11
CA THR A 73 19.26 14.92 0.25
C THR A 73 18.20 13.86 0.50
N ARG A 74 17.82 13.68 1.76
CA ARG A 74 16.65 12.87 2.13
C ARG A 74 15.37 13.35 1.42
N LEU A 75 15.28 14.62 1.03
CA LEU A 75 14.13 15.12 0.28
C LEU A 75 14.06 14.52 -1.12
N ASP A 76 15.20 14.25 -1.75
CA ASP A 76 15.23 13.65 -3.10
C ASP A 76 14.81 12.18 -3.06
N PHE A 77 15.17 11.46 -1.99
CA PHE A 77 14.59 10.16 -1.68
C PHE A 77 13.06 10.22 -1.60
N TRP A 78 12.51 11.14 -0.79
CA TRP A 78 11.06 11.26 -0.63
C TRP A 78 10.37 11.66 -1.93
N LYS A 79 10.98 12.53 -2.75
CA LYS A 79 10.45 12.87 -4.09
C LYS A 79 10.33 11.62 -4.96
N GLY A 80 11.40 10.80 -5.05
CA GLY A 80 11.38 9.57 -5.83
C GLY A 80 10.38 8.54 -5.29
N PHE A 81 10.34 8.37 -3.96
CA PHE A 81 9.40 7.47 -3.28
C PHE A 81 7.95 7.86 -3.57
N PHE A 82 7.59 9.12 -3.31
CA PHE A 82 6.22 9.59 -3.53
C PHE A 82 5.86 9.71 -5.02
N PHE A 83 6.83 9.83 -5.93
CA PHE A 83 6.54 9.83 -7.36
C PHE A 83 5.85 8.52 -7.80
N ILE A 84 6.37 7.38 -7.35
CA ILE A 84 5.74 6.07 -7.59
C ILE A 84 4.48 5.91 -6.75
N GLN A 85 4.56 6.24 -5.46
CA GLN A 85 3.46 6.02 -4.52
C GLN A 85 2.23 6.93 -4.79
N LYS A 86 2.39 8.04 -5.52
CA LYS A 86 1.31 8.98 -5.84
C LYS A 86 0.13 8.32 -6.55
N ILE A 87 0.38 7.43 -7.50
CA ILE A 87 -0.68 6.75 -8.26
C ILE A 87 -1.47 5.79 -7.34
N PRO A 88 -0.83 4.84 -6.62
CA PRO A 88 -1.50 4.01 -5.63
C PRO A 88 -2.25 4.81 -4.55
N LEU A 89 -1.65 5.88 -4.00
CA LEU A 89 -2.27 6.68 -2.95
C LEU A 89 -3.50 7.42 -3.47
N PHE A 90 -3.41 8.01 -4.66
CA PHE A 90 -4.54 8.70 -5.29
C PHE A 90 -5.70 7.73 -5.54
N LEU A 91 -5.41 6.53 -6.06
CA LEU A 91 -6.40 5.48 -6.25
C LEU A 91 -7.07 5.08 -4.93
N LEU A 92 -6.29 4.91 -3.86
CA LEU A 92 -6.83 4.56 -2.54
C LEU A 92 -7.72 5.67 -1.96
N ILE A 93 -7.28 6.92 -2.04
CA ILE A 93 -8.06 8.09 -1.57
C ILE A 93 -9.38 8.18 -2.34
N PHE A 94 -9.33 7.99 -3.66
CA PHE A 94 -10.52 8.00 -4.51
C PHE A 94 -11.51 6.88 -4.13
N LEU A 95 -11.03 5.66 -3.90
CA LEU A 95 -11.86 4.53 -3.48
C LEU A 95 -12.47 4.74 -2.08
N LEU A 96 -11.72 5.36 -1.17
CA LEU A 96 -12.22 5.72 0.15
C LEU A 96 -13.34 6.76 0.04
N PHE A 97 -13.15 7.79 -0.77
CA PHE A 97 -14.16 8.80 -1.04
C PHE A 97 -15.44 8.18 -1.62
N LEU A 98 -15.30 7.31 -2.63
CA LEU A 98 -16.44 6.61 -3.22
C LEU A 98 -17.20 5.77 -2.18
N THR A 99 -16.48 5.10 -1.28
CA THR A 99 -17.08 4.30 -0.20
C THR A 99 -17.93 5.18 0.73
N VAL A 100 -17.44 6.37 1.10
CA VAL A 100 -18.17 7.33 1.95
C VAL A 100 -19.42 7.84 1.23
N VAL A 101 -19.31 8.22 -0.04
CA VAL A 101 -20.45 8.70 -0.85
C VAL A 101 -21.53 7.62 -0.97
N LEU A 102 -21.16 6.39 -1.31
CA LEU A 102 -22.09 5.25 -1.42
C LEU A 102 -22.77 4.93 -0.08
N TRP A 103 -22.04 5.08 1.03
CA TRP A 103 -22.62 4.91 2.37
C TRP A 103 -23.69 5.95 2.68
N PHE A 104 -23.45 7.23 2.36
CA PHE A 104 -24.42 8.30 2.57
C PHE A 104 -25.70 8.10 1.74
N ILE A 105 -25.55 7.73 0.46
CA ILE A 105 -26.67 7.43 -0.43
C ILE A 105 -27.53 6.29 0.13
N ARG A 106 -26.90 5.20 0.60
CA ARG A 106 -27.62 4.05 1.20
C ARG A 106 -28.32 4.41 2.50
N LYS A 107 -27.70 5.24 3.33
CA LYS A 107 -28.31 5.72 4.57
C LYS A 107 -29.60 6.48 4.30
N ASN A 108 -29.61 7.33 3.27
CA ASN A 108 -30.80 8.10 2.89
C ASN A 108 -31.89 7.20 2.29
N LYS A 109 -31.54 6.20 1.45
CA LYS A 109 -32.51 5.23 0.94
C LYS A 109 -33.20 4.42 2.05
N LYS A 110 -32.47 4.04 3.10
CA LYS A 110 -33.06 3.35 4.27
C LYS A 110 -34.05 4.23 5.04
N LYS A 111 -33.85 5.55 5.09
CA LYS A 111 -34.79 6.48 5.74
C LYS A 111 -36.08 6.71 4.95
N VAL A 112 -36.03 6.64 3.62
CA VAL A 112 -37.21 6.85 2.75
C VAL A 112 -38.09 5.60 2.70
N ASN A 113 -37.52 4.41 2.90
CA ASN A 113 -38.24 3.13 2.89
C ASN A 113 -38.69 2.65 4.29
N MET A 114 -38.56 3.49 5.33
CA MET A 114 -39.10 3.28 6.68
C MET A 114 -40.36 4.12 6.83
#